data_AF-A0A371CSK0-F1
#
_entry.id   AF-A0A371CSK0-F1
#
_cell.length_a   1.000
_cell.length_b   1.000
_cell.length_c   1.000
_cell.angle_alpha   90.00
_cell.angle_beta   90.00
_cell.angle_gamma   90.00
#
_symmetry.space_group_name_H-M   'P 1'
#
loop_
_entity.id
_entity.type
_entity.pdbx_description
1 polymer ?
#
loop_
_entity_poly.entity_id
_entity_poly.type
_entity_poly.pdbx_seq_one_letter_code
_entity_poly.pdbx_strand_id
1 'polypeptide(L)'
;MEECQKGTLNHRINLLYLLDSLCETCLLAKPPTGATGRDKAPGSSSYVDYVSRDLNKLVEYVVPPGQQGMPNFMSTLQVLESWRTKRVIEAQKLDDVISHLQSRRATASLPSPSSSAPSAPHAPQANFDPQEIKRRMEEDRERHKRLRERRWVQPISHNLPTAVPPLASFLPLTDDGDGVGELTLDIEFENDWEATSDWNEDDEEAVAEENELCFAGSSSGGDEGDDAMDLS
;
A
#
# COMPACT_ATOMS: atom_id res chain seq x y z
N MET A 1 20.03 -13.45 -1.20
CA MET A 1 20.50 -13.33 -2.60
C MET A 1 20.44 -14.64 -3.37
N GLU A 2 20.79 -15.79 -2.76
CA GLU A 2 20.76 -17.09 -3.44
C GLU A 2 19.39 -17.46 -4.03
N GLU A 3 18.31 -17.24 -3.29
CA GLU A 3 16.95 -17.52 -3.77
C GLU A 3 16.53 -16.61 -4.93
N CYS A 4 17.03 -15.36 -4.98
CA CYS A 4 16.82 -14.47 -6.13
C CYS A 4 17.48 -15.02 -7.40
N GLN A 5 18.57 -15.77 -7.27
CA GLN A 5 19.30 -16.35 -8.41
C GLN A 5 18.62 -17.62 -8.94
N LYS A 6 18.09 -18.46 -8.05
CA LYS A 6 17.52 -19.77 -8.37
C LYS A 6 16.02 -19.72 -8.72
N GLY A 7 15.29 -18.74 -8.18
CA GLY A 7 13.83 -18.66 -8.32
C GLY A 7 13.32 -18.12 -9.66
N THR A 8 12.04 -18.38 -9.94
CA THR A 8 11.30 -17.81 -11.08
C THR A 8 11.17 -16.29 -10.97
N LEU A 9 10.84 -15.62 -12.07
CA LEU A 9 10.61 -14.17 -12.07
C LEU A 9 9.54 -13.74 -11.04
N ASN A 10 8.51 -14.57 -10.85
CA ASN A 10 7.47 -14.38 -9.84
C ASN A 10 8.00 -14.53 -8.41
N HIS A 11 8.84 -15.55 -8.17
CA HIS A 11 9.48 -15.72 -6.87
C HIS A 11 10.36 -14.51 -6.50
N ARG A 12 11.10 -13.96 -7.47
CA ARG A 12 11.98 -12.81 -7.26
C ARG A 12 11.22 -11.55 -6.86
N ILE A 13 10.08 -11.25 -7.49
CA ILE A 13 9.26 -10.10 -7.07
C ILE A 13 8.64 -10.33 -5.69
N ASN A 14 8.25 -11.57 -5.35
CA ASN A 14 7.76 -11.90 -4.02
C ASN A 14 8.83 -11.68 -2.94
N LEU A 15 10.11 -11.99 -3.23
CA LEU A 15 11.22 -11.67 -2.34
C LEU A 15 11.41 -10.15 -2.18
N LEU A 16 11.19 -9.35 -3.24
CA LEU A 16 11.23 -7.88 -3.12
C LEU A 16 10.14 -7.37 -2.17
N TYR A 17 8.91 -7.87 -2.28
CA TYR A 17 7.82 -7.49 -1.37
C TYR A 17 8.06 -7.93 0.07
N LEU A 18 8.70 -9.10 0.27
CA LEU A 18 9.12 -9.53 1.60
C LEU A 18 10.15 -8.56 2.18
N LEU A 19 11.16 -8.16 1.40
CA LEU A 19 12.18 -7.21 1.83
C LEU A 19 11.58 -5.82 2.14
N ASP A 20 10.61 -5.38 1.36
CA ASP A 20 9.85 -4.14 1.62
C ASP A 20 9.17 -4.19 3.00
N SER A 21 8.35 -5.22 3.23
CA SER A 21 7.64 -5.43 4.50
C SER A 21 8.61 -5.56 5.70
N LEU A 22 9.74 -6.23 5.48
CA LEU A 22 10.75 -6.44 6.50
C LEU A 22 11.45 -5.12 6.87
N CYS A 23 11.81 -4.31 5.87
CA CYS A 23 12.42 -3.00 6.11
C CYS A 23 11.45 -2.07 6.84
N GLU A 24 10.17 -2.03 6.44
CA GLU A 24 9.13 -1.28 7.16
C GLU A 24 9.04 -1.71 8.63
N THR A 25 8.98 -3.02 8.89
CA THR A 25 8.89 -3.57 10.25
C THR A 25 10.12 -3.21 11.09
N CYS A 26 11.32 -3.23 10.50
CA CYS A 26 12.56 -2.86 11.18
C CYS A 26 12.59 -1.38 11.58
N LEU A 27 12.03 -0.49 10.76
CA LEU A 27 11.97 0.94 11.06
C LEU A 27 10.92 1.26 12.13
N LEU A 28 9.83 0.50 12.16
CA LEU A 28 8.77 0.65 13.16
C LEU A 28 9.13 0.01 14.52
N ALA A 29 10.02 -0.98 14.54
CA ALA A 29 10.47 -1.63 15.76
C ALA A 29 11.33 -0.67 16.60
N LYS A 30 10.69 0.07 17.52
CA LYS A 30 11.37 0.95 18.48
C LYS A 30 12.36 0.11 19.32
N PRO A 31 13.66 0.48 19.41
CA PRO A 31 14.56 -0.19 20.34
C PRO A 31 14.03 0.03 21.77
N PRO A 32 14.09 -0.98 22.66
CA PRO A 32 13.61 -0.84 24.02
C PRO A 32 14.30 0.36 24.68
N THR A 33 13.49 1.34 25.07
CA THR A 33 13.89 2.55 25.77
C THR A 33 14.57 2.16 27.08
N GLY A 34 15.89 2.31 27.14
CA GLY A 34 16.71 1.96 28.31
C GLY A 34 18.17 1.62 28.01
N ALA A 35 18.54 1.35 26.75
CA ALA A 35 19.94 1.09 26.39
C ALA A 35 20.74 2.39 26.24
N THR A 36 20.99 3.09 27.36
CA THR A 36 22.07 4.07 27.44
C THR A 36 23.41 3.32 27.33
N GLY A 37 24.08 3.48 26.19
CA GLY A 37 25.50 3.16 26.07
C GLY A 37 25.81 1.74 25.57
N ARG A 38 26.48 1.73 24.41
CA ARG A 38 27.58 0.83 24.06
C ARG A 38 27.32 -0.66 23.80
N ASP A 39 26.14 -1.21 24.09
CA ASP A 39 25.79 -2.58 23.70
C ASP A 39 24.95 -2.62 22.42
N LYS A 40 25.50 -2.10 21.31
CA LYS A 40 25.07 -2.57 19.98
C LYS A 40 25.53 -4.02 19.90
N ALA A 41 24.61 -4.96 20.12
CA ALA A 41 24.86 -6.36 19.82
C ALA A 41 25.48 -6.44 18.40
N PRO A 42 26.60 -7.15 18.18
CA PRO A 42 27.32 -7.16 16.91
C PRO A 42 26.53 -7.77 15.73
N GLY A 43 25.26 -8.13 15.94
CA GLY A 43 24.30 -8.58 14.93
C GLY A 43 23.15 -7.59 14.63
N SER A 44 23.11 -6.40 15.24
CA SER A 44 22.08 -5.38 14.94
C SER A 44 22.39 -4.60 13.65
N SER A 45 22.93 -5.28 12.63
CA SER A 45 22.95 -4.72 11.27
C SER A 45 21.49 -4.69 10.84
N SER A 46 20.95 -3.49 10.61
CA SER A 46 19.58 -3.37 10.18
C SER A 46 19.46 -4.11 8.84
N TYR A 47 18.35 -4.81 8.60
CA TYR A 47 18.14 -5.45 7.30
C TYR A 47 18.17 -4.44 6.15
N VAL A 48 17.85 -3.19 6.46
CA VAL A 48 18.02 -2.02 5.60
C VAL A 48 19.46 -1.86 5.12
N ASP A 49 20.47 -2.07 5.98
CA ASP A 49 21.89 -1.97 5.59
C ASP A 49 22.25 -3.03 4.55
N TYR A 50 21.77 -4.26 4.73
CA TYR A 50 22.00 -5.37 3.79
C TYR A 50 21.30 -5.12 2.45
N VAL A 51 20.03 -4.70 2.48
CA VAL A 51 19.27 -4.38 1.27
C VAL A 51 19.90 -3.19 0.54
N SER A 52 20.31 -2.15 1.26
CA SER A 52 21.02 -1.01 0.68
C SER A 52 22.30 -1.49 -0.04
N ARG A 53 23.16 -2.25 0.64
CA ARG A 53 24.41 -2.75 0.04
C ARG A 53 24.18 -3.53 -1.25
N ASP A 54 23.18 -4.40 -1.28
CA ASP A 54 22.93 -5.33 -2.40
C ASP A 54 21.82 -4.84 -3.36
N LEU A 55 21.35 -3.60 -3.22
CA LEU A 55 20.21 -3.03 -3.97
C LEU A 55 20.33 -3.19 -5.49
N ASN A 56 21.47 -2.84 -6.06
CA ASN A 56 21.71 -2.95 -7.51
C ASN A 56 21.53 -4.38 -8.00
N LYS A 57 22.15 -5.34 -7.31
CA LYS A 57 22.05 -6.77 -7.64
C LYS A 57 20.62 -7.28 -7.49
N LEU A 58 19.93 -6.85 -6.43
CA LEU A 58 18.55 -7.22 -6.18
C LEU A 58 17.66 -6.79 -7.35
N VAL A 59 17.77 -5.53 -7.79
CA VAL A 59 17.01 -4.99 -8.92
C VAL A 59 17.34 -5.71 -10.22
N GLU A 60 18.60 -6.05 -10.48
CA GLU A 60 18.99 -6.84 -11.65
C GLU A 60 18.38 -8.25 -11.66
N TYR A 61 18.27 -8.90 -10.50
CA TYR A 61 17.61 -10.21 -10.43
C TYR A 61 16.11 -10.12 -10.64
N VAL A 62 15.45 -9.14 -10.00
CA VAL A 62 13.99 -8.96 -10.07
C VAL A 62 13.54 -8.45 -11.44
N VAL A 63 14.30 -7.55 -12.03
CA VAL A 63 14.07 -6.95 -13.34
C VAL A 63 15.31 -7.21 -14.21
N PRO A 64 15.45 -8.43 -14.76
CA PRO A 64 16.54 -8.75 -15.68
C PRO A 64 16.45 -7.92 -16.99
N PRO A 65 17.56 -7.71 -17.70
CA PRO A 65 17.57 -6.96 -18.96
C PRO A 65 16.72 -7.62 -20.05
N GLY A 66 16.10 -6.80 -20.89
CA GLY A 66 15.22 -7.24 -21.98
C GLY A 66 13.75 -7.41 -21.56
N GLN A 67 12.95 -7.99 -22.46
CA GLN A 67 11.49 -8.09 -22.30
C GLN A 67 11.05 -8.97 -21.12
N GLN A 68 11.88 -9.91 -20.69
CA GLN A 68 11.53 -10.83 -19.60
C GLN A 68 11.38 -10.14 -18.25
N GLY A 69 12.06 -9.01 -18.00
CA GLY A 69 11.92 -8.26 -16.74
C GLY A 69 10.70 -7.35 -16.68
N MET A 70 10.07 -7.07 -17.84
CA MET A 70 9.00 -6.08 -17.95
C MET A 70 7.78 -6.33 -17.05
N PRO A 71 7.32 -7.57 -16.84
CA PRO A 71 6.21 -7.83 -15.92
C PRO A 71 6.46 -7.32 -14.50
N ASN A 72 7.71 -7.28 -14.04
CA ASN A 72 8.07 -6.83 -12.69
C ASN A 72 8.46 -5.34 -12.63
N PHE A 73 8.60 -4.68 -13.78
CA PHE A 73 9.18 -3.35 -13.88
C PHE A 73 8.40 -2.31 -13.07
N MET A 74 7.09 -2.22 -13.30
CA MET A 74 6.23 -1.22 -12.65
C MET A 74 6.16 -1.46 -11.14
N SER A 75 5.98 -2.70 -10.70
CA SER A 75 5.95 -3.06 -9.28
C SER A 75 7.28 -2.75 -8.58
N THR A 76 8.41 -3.04 -9.23
CA THR A 76 9.73 -2.72 -8.67
C THR A 76 9.92 -1.22 -8.53
N LEU A 77 9.51 -0.45 -9.56
CA LEU A 77 9.58 1.01 -9.53
C LEU A 77 8.72 1.60 -8.39
N GLN A 78 7.51 1.07 -8.17
CA GLN A 78 6.64 1.49 -7.07
C GLN A 78 7.27 1.22 -5.70
N VAL A 79 7.89 0.05 -5.49
CA VAL A 79 8.59 -0.26 -4.23
C VAL A 79 9.77 0.68 -4.01
N LEU A 80 10.56 0.97 -5.04
CA LEU A 80 11.69 1.90 -4.93
C LEU A 80 11.24 3.33 -4.61
N GLU A 81 10.15 3.82 -5.21
CA GLU A 81 9.59 5.15 -4.90
C GLU A 81 9.00 5.20 -3.48
N SER A 82 8.37 4.10 -3.03
CA SER A 82 7.92 3.94 -1.63
C SER A 82 9.11 4.03 -0.67
N TRP A 83 10.20 3.32 -0.94
CA TRP A 83 11.44 3.39 -0.14
C TRP A 83 12.06 4.78 -0.13
N ARG A 84 11.98 5.50 -1.25
CA ARG A 84 12.47 6.89 -1.36
C ARG A 84 11.65 7.84 -0.49
N THR A 85 10.33 7.74 -0.59
CA THR A 85 9.38 8.59 0.16
C THR A 85 9.47 8.34 1.66
N LYS A 86 9.53 7.06 2.06
CA LYS A 86 9.65 6.62 3.46
C LYS A 86 11.07 6.72 4.02
N ARG A 87 12.04 7.18 3.22
CA ARG A 87 13.46 7.28 3.58
C ARG A 87 14.04 5.96 4.12
N VAL A 88 13.59 4.83 3.57
CA VAL A 88 14.10 3.50 3.97
C VAL A 88 15.57 3.36 3.57
N ILE A 89 15.93 3.83 2.39
CA ILE A 89 17.30 3.88 1.88
C ILE A 89 17.61 5.34 1.50
N GLU A 90 18.90 5.70 1.51
CA GLU A 90 19.38 6.99 1.04
C GLU A 90 18.81 7.33 -0.35
N ALA A 91 18.23 8.54 -0.47
CA ALA A 91 17.50 8.96 -1.66
C ALA A 91 18.37 9.03 -2.91
N GLN A 92 19.61 9.51 -2.80
CA GLN A 92 20.54 9.60 -3.92
C GLN A 92 20.76 8.23 -4.57
N LYS A 93 20.96 7.21 -3.74
CA LYS A 93 21.20 5.84 -4.19
C LYS A 93 19.97 5.25 -4.88
N LEU A 94 18.77 5.55 -4.39
CA LEU A 94 17.52 5.14 -5.03
C LEU A 94 17.32 5.87 -6.36
N ASP A 95 17.62 7.17 -6.43
CA ASP A 95 17.47 7.99 -7.63
C ASP A 95 18.39 7.48 -8.76
N ASP A 96 19.62 7.10 -8.44
CA ASP A 96 20.56 6.49 -9.39
C ASP A 96 20.00 5.16 -9.95
N VAL A 97 19.48 4.29 -9.08
CA VAL A 97 18.90 2.99 -9.46
C VAL A 97 17.63 3.15 -10.28
N ILE A 98 16.74 4.05 -9.89
CA ILE A 98 15.49 4.36 -10.60
C ILE A 98 15.81 4.90 -12.00
N SER A 99 16.74 5.85 -12.11
CA SER A 99 17.16 6.42 -13.39
C SER A 99 17.76 5.37 -14.33
N HIS A 100 18.59 4.47 -13.77
CA HIS A 100 19.14 3.35 -14.52
C HIS A 100 18.04 2.38 -15.02
N LEU A 101 17.08 2.05 -14.15
CA LEU A 101 15.96 1.17 -14.49
C LEU A 101 15.08 1.79 -15.59
N GLN A 102 14.72 3.06 -15.48
CA GLN A 102 13.92 3.78 -16.48
C GLN A 102 14.62 3.87 -17.84
N SER A 103 15.93 4.15 -17.85
CA SER A 103 16.73 4.17 -19.08
C SER A 103 16.68 2.81 -19.80
N ARG A 104 16.75 1.71 -19.04
CA ARG A 104 16.62 0.35 -19.59
C ARG A 104 15.24 0.07 -20.20
N ARG A 105 14.17 0.63 -19.63
CA ARG A 105 12.81 0.50 -20.19
C ARG A 105 12.72 1.09 -21.59
N ALA A 106 13.31 2.27 -21.78
CA ALA A 106 13.32 2.93 -23.08
C ALA A 106 14.01 2.05 -24.15
N THR A 107 15.12 1.41 -23.79
CA THR A 107 15.86 0.51 -24.68
C THR A 107 15.12 -0.81 -24.94
N ALA A 108 14.45 -1.38 -23.93
CA ALA A 108 13.70 -2.64 -24.08
C ALA A 108 12.40 -2.50 -24.90
N SER A 109 11.85 -1.28 -24.99
CA SER A 109 10.62 -0.98 -25.74
C SER A 109 10.87 -0.72 -27.23
N LEU A 110 12.13 -0.51 -27.63
CA LEU A 110 12.50 -0.33 -29.03
C LEU A 110 12.55 -1.70 -29.74
N PRO A 111 11.90 -1.86 -30.90
CA PRO A 111 12.09 -3.05 -31.71
C PRO A 111 13.57 -3.11 -32.14
N SER A 112 14.27 -4.19 -31.80
CA SER A 112 15.66 -4.39 -32.19
C SER A 112 15.79 -4.33 -33.72
N PRO A 113 16.68 -3.50 -34.30
CA PRO A 113 16.90 -3.44 -35.75
C PRO A 113 17.67 -4.65 -36.33
N SER A 114 17.90 -5.71 -35.54
CA SER A 114 18.67 -6.89 -35.96
C SER A 114 17.83 -8.04 -36.54
N SER A 115 16.56 -7.82 -36.89
CA SER A 115 15.66 -8.84 -37.44
C SER A 115 15.25 -8.58 -38.89
N SER A 116 16.17 -8.10 -39.72
CA SER A 116 16.02 -8.12 -41.19
C SER A 116 16.52 -9.45 -41.78
N ALA A 117 15.90 -10.56 -41.36
CA ALA A 117 16.03 -11.85 -42.04
C ALA A 117 14.64 -12.48 -42.14
N PRO A 118 14.11 -12.71 -43.36
CA PRO A 118 12.85 -13.41 -43.52
C PRO A 118 13.09 -14.90 -43.27
N SER A 119 12.18 -15.56 -42.55
CA SER A 119 12.14 -17.01 -42.28
C SER A 119 12.94 -17.51 -41.06
N ALA A 120 12.46 -17.18 -39.86
CA ALA A 120 12.65 -18.05 -38.68
C ALA A 120 11.34 -18.08 -37.88
N PRO A 121 10.79 -19.27 -37.55
CA PRO A 121 9.54 -19.36 -36.81
C PRO A 121 9.79 -18.86 -35.39
N HIS A 122 9.02 -17.85 -34.97
CA HIS A 122 8.82 -17.43 -33.58
C HIS A 122 10.04 -17.60 -32.66
N ALA A 123 10.85 -16.55 -32.53
CA ALA A 123 11.67 -16.39 -31.32
C ALA A 123 10.75 -16.68 -30.11
N PRO A 124 11.14 -17.57 -29.18
CA PRO A 124 10.26 -17.94 -28.09
C PRO A 124 10.05 -16.67 -27.27
N GLN A 125 8.86 -16.07 -27.40
CA GLN A 125 8.32 -15.32 -26.28
C GLN A 125 8.47 -16.24 -25.08
N ALA A 126 8.97 -15.71 -23.96
CA ALA A 126 9.13 -16.51 -22.76
C ALA A 126 7.74 -17.05 -22.41
N ASN A 127 7.44 -18.27 -22.85
CA ASN A 127 6.15 -18.91 -22.68
C ASN A 127 6.13 -19.31 -21.20
N PHE A 128 5.72 -18.37 -20.36
CA PHE A 128 5.42 -18.66 -18.98
C PHE A 128 4.40 -19.80 -18.95
N ASP A 129 4.64 -20.79 -18.11
CA ASP A 129 3.69 -21.88 -17.88
C ASP A 129 2.32 -21.25 -17.52
N PRO A 130 1.21 -21.62 -18.20
CA PRO A 130 -0.12 -21.12 -17.87
C PRO A 130 -0.47 -21.23 -16.39
N GLN A 131 0.04 -22.24 -15.68
CA GLN A 131 -0.16 -22.36 -14.23
C GLN A 131 0.58 -21.27 -13.44
N GLU A 132 1.81 -20.94 -13.84
CA GLU A 132 2.59 -19.84 -13.25
C GLU A 132 1.91 -18.49 -13.47
N ILE A 133 1.36 -18.26 -14.67
CA ILE A 133 0.60 -17.04 -14.97
C ILE A 133 -0.63 -16.92 -14.07
N LYS A 134 -1.43 -17.99 -13.96
CA LYS A 134 -2.61 -18.00 -13.09
C LYS A 134 -2.24 -17.79 -11.63
N ARG A 135 -1.19 -18.45 -11.15
CA ARG A 135 -0.70 -18.27 -9.77
C ARG A 135 -0.31 -16.81 -9.54
N ARG A 136 0.43 -16.21 -10.46
CA ARG A 136 0.81 -14.80 -10.39
C ARG A 136 -0.41 -13.87 -10.37
N MET A 137 -1.41 -14.11 -11.23
CA MET A 137 -2.63 -13.32 -11.25
C MET A 137 -3.37 -13.39 -9.90
N GLU A 138 -3.45 -14.59 -9.31
CA GLU A 138 -4.09 -14.78 -8.01
C GLU A 138 -3.30 -14.09 -6.89
N GLU A 139 -1.97 -14.22 -6.88
CA GLU A 139 -1.11 -13.54 -5.93
C GLU A 139 -1.22 -12.00 -6.04
N ASP A 140 -1.29 -11.45 -7.27
CA ASP A 140 -1.47 -10.02 -7.50
C ASP A 140 -2.87 -9.54 -7.08
N ARG A 141 -3.91 -10.34 -7.32
CA ARG A 141 -5.28 -10.08 -6.84
C ARG A 141 -5.31 -10.02 -5.32
N GLU A 142 -4.70 -11.01 -4.68
CA GLU A 142 -4.62 -11.12 -3.22
C GLU A 142 -3.77 -9.99 -2.60
N ARG A 143 -2.69 -9.56 -3.27
CA ARG A 143 -1.92 -8.37 -2.87
C ARG A 143 -2.76 -7.10 -2.90
N HIS A 144 -3.47 -6.85 -4.00
CA HIS A 144 -4.34 -5.67 -4.12
C HIS A 144 -5.48 -5.70 -3.10
N LYS A 145 -6.03 -6.89 -2.85
CA LYS A 145 -7.03 -7.09 -1.79
C LYS A 145 -6.48 -6.67 -0.43
N ARG A 146 -5.31 -7.19 -0.02
CA ARG A 146 -4.65 -6.79 1.25
C ARG A 146 -4.32 -5.30 1.31
N LEU A 147 -3.89 -4.71 0.20
CA LEU A 147 -3.59 -3.28 0.13
C LEU A 147 -4.83 -2.43 0.39
N ARG A 148 -5.96 -2.79 -0.23
CA ARG A 148 -7.22 -2.11 0.00
C ARG A 148 -7.72 -2.33 1.43
N GLU A 149 -7.69 -3.58 1.92
CA GLU A 149 -8.02 -3.90 3.31
C GLU A 149 -7.22 -3.04 4.30
N ARG A 150 -5.91 -2.87 4.08
CA ARG A 150 -5.06 -2.00 4.90
C ARG A 150 -5.41 -0.50 4.78
N ARG A 151 -5.86 -0.03 3.61
CA ARG A 151 -6.17 1.40 3.37
C ARG A 151 -7.35 1.90 4.21
N TRP A 152 -8.28 1.02 4.58
CA TRP A 152 -9.44 1.36 5.42
C TRP A 152 -9.19 1.13 6.91
N VAL A 153 -8.00 0.64 7.31
CA VAL A 153 -7.64 0.53 8.73
C VAL A 153 -7.29 1.92 9.25
N GLN A 154 -8.09 2.42 10.19
CA GLN A 154 -7.79 3.68 10.86
C GLN A 154 -6.65 3.49 11.89
N PRO A 155 -5.67 4.43 11.96
CA PRO A 155 -4.61 4.36 12.96
C PRO A 155 -5.18 4.53 14.37
N ILE A 156 -5.03 3.51 15.21
CA ILE A 156 -5.35 3.63 16.64
C ILE A 156 -4.08 4.07 17.36
N SER A 157 -4.05 5.31 17.85
CA SER A 157 -3.02 5.84 18.74
C SER A 157 -2.93 4.95 19.98
N HIS A 158 -1.93 4.07 20.01
CA HIS A 158 -1.63 3.20 21.14
C HIS A 158 -1.06 4.02 22.30
N ASN A 159 -1.93 4.71 23.04
CA ASN A 159 -1.57 5.21 24.38
C ASN A 159 -2.70 5.05 25.40
N LEU A 160 -3.64 4.13 25.13
CA LEU A 160 -4.69 3.83 26.08
C LEU A 160 -4.28 2.67 27.00
N PRO A 161 -4.21 2.88 28.33
CA PRO A 161 -3.91 1.81 29.26
C PRO A 161 -4.97 0.71 29.14
N THR A 162 -4.48 -0.52 29.08
CA THR A 162 -5.19 -1.78 28.90
C THR A 162 -6.31 -2.00 29.93
N ALA A 163 -7.49 -1.39 29.72
CA ALA A 163 -8.73 -1.78 30.34
C ALA A 163 -9.87 -1.16 29.53
N VAL A 164 -10.47 -1.97 28.64
CA VAL A 164 -11.57 -1.67 27.70
C VAL A 164 -11.29 -0.55 26.67
N PRO A 165 -11.59 -0.75 25.37
CA PRO A 165 -11.62 0.37 24.44
C PRO A 165 -12.83 1.26 24.83
N PRO A 166 -12.64 2.47 25.37
CA PRO A 166 -13.74 3.40 25.45
C PRO A 166 -14.15 3.74 24.01
N LEU A 167 -15.46 3.79 23.77
CA LEU A 167 -15.97 4.35 22.51
C LEU A 167 -15.38 5.76 22.37
N ALA A 168 -15.03 6.15 21.15
CA ALA A 168 -14.36 7.41 20.87
C ALA A 168 -15.06 8.61 21.56
N SER A 169 -16.39 8.58 21.67
CA SER A 169 -17.21 9.56 22.39
C SER A 169 -16.93 9.75 23.89
N PHE A 170 -16.10 8.91 24.52
CA PHE A 170 -15.73 9.01 25.94
C PHE A 170 -14.25 9.37 26.16
N LEU A 171 -13.50 9.65 25.10
CA LEU A 171 -12.17 10.22 25.25
C LEU A 171 -12.30 11.68 25.70
N PRO A 172 -11.58 12.11 26.75
CA PRO A 172 -11.62 13.50 27.21
C PRO A 172 -11.12 14.41 26.08
N LEU A 173 -11.92 15.41 25.69
CA LEU A 173 -11.46 16.54 24.89
C LEU A 173 -10.34 17.22 25.68
N THR A 174 -9.09 16.99 25.33
CA THR A 174 -7.97 17.74 25.89
C THR A 174 -7.91 19.09 25.19
N ASP A 175 -8.01 20.16 25.97
CA ASP A 175 -7.83 21.54 25.54
C ASP A 175 -6.40 21.77 25.01
N ASP A 176 -6.21 22.82 24.20
CA ASP A 176 -5.00 23.17 23.40
C ASP A 176 -3.68 23.34 24.21
N GLY A 177 -3.67 22.99 25.49
CA GLY A 177 -2.55 23.13 26.42
C GLY A 177 -1.89 21.83 26.92
N ASP A 178 -2.47 20.65 26.70
CA ASP A 178 -1.89 19.38 27.19
C ASP A 178 -1.03 18.70 26.13
N GLY A 179 0.28 18.85 26.28
CA GLY A 179 1.25 18.30 25.33
C GLY A 179 1.19 16.77 25.16
N VAL A 180 1.54 16.38 23.93
CA VAL A 180 2.20 15.14 23.49
C VAL A 180 1.38 13.92 23.07
N GLY A 181 0.10 14.05 22.72
CA GLY A 181 -0.58 12.99 21.97
C GLY A 181 -1.79 13.48 21.20
N GLU A 182 -1.67 13.59 19.87
CA GLU A 182 -2.80 13.76 18.95
C GLU A 182 -3.82 12.65 19.22
N LEU A 183 -5.04 13.00 19.63
CA LEU A 183 -6.05 12.00 19.95
C LEU A 183 -6.41 11.24 18.67
N THR A 184 -6.82 9.98 18.82
CA THR A 184 -7.33 9.19 17.68
C THR A 184 -8.47 9.88 16.96
N LEU A 185 -9.33 10.57 17.72
CA LEU A 185 -10.43 11.39 17.21
C LEU A 185 -9.96 12.55 16.33
N ASP A 186 -8.88 13.23 16.71
CA ASP A 186 -8.35 14.36 15.95
C ASP A 186 -7.78 13.87 14.61
N ILE A 187 -7.07 12.74 14.63
CA ILE A 187 -6.55 12.08 13.42
C ILE A 187 -7.70 11.58 12.53
N GLU A 188 -8.76 11.00 13.10
CA GLU A 188 -9.93 10.56 12.34
C GLU A 188 -10.63 11.74 11.67
N PHE A 189 -10.91 12.81 12.44
CA PHE A 189 -11.57 14.01 11.94
C PHE A 189 -10.74 14.71 10.87
N GLU A 190 -9.43 14.92 11.08
CA GLU A 190 -8.57 15.56 10.08
C GLU A 190 -8.51 14.76 8.78
N ASN A 191 -8.40 13.42 8.86
CA ASN A 191 -8.40 12.57 7.67
C ASN A 191 -9.73 12.64 6.91
N ASP A 192 -10.85 12.57 7.62
CA ASP A 192 -12.18 12.64 7.01
C ASP A 192 -12.40 14.02 6.40
N TRP A 193 -11.95 15.08 7.09
CA TRP A 193 -12.04 16.45 6.60
C TRP A 193 -11.20 16.69 5.34
N GLU A 194 -9.94 16.23 5.31
CA GLU A 194 -9.07 16.34 4.13
C GLU A 194 -9.58 15.51 2.94
N ALA A 195 -10.25 14.39 3.21
CA ALA A 195 -10.81 13.51 2.19
C ALA A 195 -12.27 13.82 1.85
N THR A 196 -12.90 14.81 2.50
CA THR A 196 -14.29 15.20 2.24
C THR A 196 -14.39 15.70 0.80
N SER A 197 -15.13 14.98 -0.04
CA SER A 197 -15.46 15.41 -1.39
C SER A 197 -16.68 16.33 -1.40
N ASP A 198 -16.80 17.16 -2.42
CA ASP A 198 -18.01 17.93 -2.66
C ASP A 198 -19.23 17.01 -2.85
N TRP A 199 -20.38 17.50 -2.39
CA TRP A 199 -21.67 16.86 -2.57
C TRP A 199 -21.99 16.66 -4.06
N ASN A 200 -22.45 15.47 -4.44
CA ASN A 200 -22.71 15.08 -5.82
C ASN A 200 -24.07 14.36 -6.00
N GLU A 201 -24.33 13.91 -7.23
CA GLU A 201 -25.59 13.25 -7.63
C GLU A 201 -25.83 11.93 -6.87
N ASP A 202 -24.78 11.13 -6.61
CA ASP A 202 -24.89 9.89 -5.85
C ASP A 202 -25.31 10.18 -4.39
N ASP A 203 -24.92 11.33 -3.83
CA ASP A 203 -25.35 11.76 -2.49
C ASP A 203 -26.83 12.19 -2.47
N GLU A 204 -27.30 12.90 -3.51
CA GLU A 204 -28.73 13.24 -3.67
C GLU A 204 -29.60 11.98 -3.82
N GLU A 205 -29.14 11.01 -4.63
CA GLU A 205 -29.80 9.72 -4.81
C GLU A 205 -29.86 8.94 -3.49
N ALA A 206 -28.74 8.84 -2.76
CA ALA A 206 -28.69 8.14 -1.48
C ALA A 206 -29.66 8.75 -0.44
N VAL A 207 -29.75 10.09 -0.36
CA VAL A 207 -30.69 10.77 0.55
C VAL A 207 -32.14 10.52 0.13
N ALA A 208 -32.43 10.53 -1.17
CA ALA A 208 -33.77 10.23 -1.67
C ALA A 208 -34.18 8.78 -1.36
N GLU A 209 -33.29 7.81 -1.58
CA GLU A 209 -33.52 6.40 -1.25
C GLU A 209 -33.74 6.19 0.26
N GLU A 210 -32.96 6.84 1.12
CA GLU A 210 -33.14 6.76 2.57
C GLU A 210 -34.48 7.36 3.01
N ASN A 211 -34.85 8.53 2.46
CA ASN A 211 -36.11 9.19 2.76
C ASN A 211 -37.31 8.34 2.32
N GLU A 212 -37.25 7.70 1.15
CA GLU A 212 -38.27 6.75 0.72
C GLU A 212 -38.36 5.56 1.67
N LEU A 213 -37.24 4.96 2.10
CA LEU A 213 -37.26 3.84 3.06
C LEU A 213 -37.86 4.22 4.42
N CYS A 214 -37.52 5.40 4.94
CA CYS A 214 -37.98 5.86 6.26
C CYS A 214 -39.42 6.40 6.25
N PHE A 215 -39.86 7.02 5.14
CA PHE A 215 -41.11 7.76 5.07
C PHE A 215 -42.06 7.30 3.94
N ALA A 216 -41.83 6.15 3.30
CA ALA A 216 -42.72 5.56 2.28
C ALA A 216 -44.20 5.47 2.74
N GLY A 217 -44.44 5.37 4.05
CA GLY A 217 -45.78 5.31 4.63
C GLY A 217 -46.55 6.64 4.65
N SER A 218 -45.89 7.80 4.56
CA SER A 218 -46.60 9.10 4.67
C SER A 218 -47.29 9.53 3.37
N SER A 219 -46.96 8.90 2.23
CA SER A 219 -47.52 9.26 0.93
C SER A 219 -48.51 8.24 0.36
N SER A 220 -48.77 7.12 1.05
CA SER A 220 -49.78 6.11 0.67
C SER A 220 -50.96 6.03 1.66
N GLY A 221 -51.28 7.15 2.30
CA GLY A 221 -52.42 7.30 3.22
C GLY A 221 -53.31 8.49 2.87
N GLY A 222 -53.60 8.70 1.59
CA GLY A 222 -54.68 9.59 1.18
C GLY A 222 -56.03 8.91 1.36
N ASP A 223 -56.51 8.88 2.61
CA ASP A 223 -57.94 8.85 3.05
C ASP A 223 -58.06 8.11 4.39
N GLU A 224 -57.75 8.77 5.51
CA GLU A 224 -58.50 8.62 6.77
C GLU A 224 -58.06 9.68 7.79
N GLY A 225 -58.92 10.68 7.98
CA GLY A 225 -59.14 11.37 9.25
C GLY A 225 -58.00 12.21 9.84
N ASP A 226 -58.17 13.54 9.78
CA ASP A 226 -57.63 14.47 10.78
C ASP A 226 -57.95 13.95 12.20
N ASP A 227 -56.97 13.36 12.88
CA ASP A 227 -56.96 13.34 14.34
C ASP A 227 -55.91 14.34 14.82
N ALA A 228 -56.44 15.47 15.27
CA ALA A 228 -55.70 16.54 15.90
C ALA A 228 -54.86 15.97 17.07
N MET A 229 -53.56 16.23 17.04
CA MET A 229 -52.67 16.03 18.17
C MET A 229 -53.07 16.99 19.29
N ASP A 230 -53.96 16.55 20.18
CA ASP A 230 -54.28 17.23 21.43
C ASP A 230 -53.07 17.08 22.36
N LEU A 231 -52.27 18.15 22.43
CA LEU A 231 -51.25 18.33 23.46
C LEU A 231 -51.93 18.92 24.70
N SER A 232 -52.33 18.03 25.60
CA SER A 232 -52.72 18.34 26.98
C SER A 232 -51.87 17.53 27.97
#